data_AF-A0A0Q6DMK5-F1
#
_entry.id   AF-A0A0Q6DMK5-F1
#
_cell.length_a   1.000
_cell.length_b   1.000
_cell.length_c   1.000
_cell.angle_alpha   90.00
_cell.angle_beta   90.00
_cell.angle_gamma   90.00
#
_symmetry.space_group_name_H-M   'P 1'
#
loop_
_entity.id
_entity.type
_entity.pdbx_description
1 polymer ?
#
loop_
_entity_poly.entity_id
_entity_poly.type
_entity_poly.pdbx_seq_one_letter_code
_entity_poly.pdbx_strand_id
1 'polypeptide(L)' 'MSECARTEPTIDEIMADPTIHALMKADRVNVDRLRSKLRQQASAWAANEPFALRPSRGLGAPHAVTVTVHRKQGQG' A
#
# COMPACT_ATOMS: atom_id res chain seq x y z
N MET A 1 21.77 -11.85 6.83
CA MET A 1 21.44 -10.41 6.93
C MET A 1 20.91 -9.97 5.59
N SER A 2 19.62 -9.63 5.54
CA SER A 2 19.03 -8.67 4.59
C SER A 2 17.56 -8.61 4.95
N GLU A 3 17.26 -7.75 5.92
CA GLU A 3 15.91 -7.23 6.07
C GLU A 3 15.55 -6.62 4.72
N CYS A 4 14.64 -7.27 3.98
CA CYS A 4 13.88 -6.58 2.95
C CYS A 4 13.01 -5.56 3.70
N ALA A 5 13.59 -4.43 4.10
CA ALA A 5 12.85 -3.21 4.35
C ALA A 5 12.28 -2.75 2.99
N ARG A 6 11.40 -3.54 2.41
CA ARG A 6 10.77 -3.27 1.13
C ARG A 6 9.55 -2.44 1.43
N THR A 7 9.78 -1.13 1.55
CA THR A 7 8.73 -0.18 1.23
C THR A 7 8.10 -0.62 -0.09
N GLU A 8 6.77 -0.77 -0.09
CA GLU A 8 6.07 -1.19 -1.29
C GLU A 8 6.33 -0.17 -2.40
N PRO A 9 6.82 -0.61 -3.58
CA PRO A 9 7.13 0.30 -4.66
C PRO A 9 5.85 0.99 -5.13
N THR A 10 5.95 2.30 -5.34
CA THR A 10 4.87 3.08 -5.92
C THR A 10 4.58 2.61 -7.35
N ILE A 11 3.36 2.84 -7.83
CA ILE A 11 2.99 2.54 -9.22
C ILE A 11 3.94 3.23 -10.21
N ASP A 12 4.39 4.44 -9.89
CA ASP A 12 5.31 5.17 -10.77
C ASP A 12 6.71 4.50 -10.82
N GLU A 13 7.19 3.93 -9.71
CA GLU A 13 8.44 3.15 -9.68
C GLU A 13 8.30 1.82 -10.43
N ILE A 14 7.17 1.12 -10.29
CA ILE A 14 6.89 -0.11 -11.03
C ILE A 14 6.84 0.16 -12.54
N MET A 15 6.20 1.26 -12.96
CA MET A 15 6.06 1.63 -14.37
C MET A 15 7.35 2.17 -14.99
N ALA A 16 8.30 2.63 -14.16
CA ALA A 16 9.63 3.05 -14.61
C ALA A 16 10.58 1.86 -14.84
N ASP A 17 10.23 0.66 -14.35
CA ASP A 17 11.05 -0.53 -14.53
C ASP A 17 11.04 -0.98 -16.01
N PRO A 18 12.23 -1.07 -16.66
CA PRO A 18 12.33 -1.43 -18.07
C PRO A 18 11.89 -2.88 -18.38
N THR A 19 12.01 -3.78 -17.41
CA THR A 19 11.54 -5.18 -17.52
C THR A 19 10.02 -5.22 -17.54
N ILE A 20 9.37 -4.47 -16.63
CA ILE A 20 7.91 -4.34 -16.62
C ILE A 20 7.43 -3.72 -17.92
N HIS A 21 8.11 -2.67 -18.41
CA HIS A 21 7.77 -2.03 -19.67
C HIS A 21 7.90 -3.00 -20.88
N ALA A 22 8.92 -3.86 -20.89
CA ALA A 22 9.08 -4.89 -21.90
C ALA A 22 7.95 -5.92 -21.88
N LEU A 23 7.55 -6.38 -20.69
CA LEU A 23 6.41 -7.30 -20.51
C LEU A 23 5.09 -6.66 -20.98
N MET A 24 4.82 -5.43 -20.56
CA MET A 24 3.64 -4.69 -20.97
C MET A 24 3.57 -4.51 -22.49
N LYS A 25 4.72 -4.26 -23.14
CA LYS A 25 4.80 -4.17 -24.60
C LYS A 25 4.51 -5.52 -25.28
N ALA A 26 5.05 -6.61 -24.75
CA ALA A 26 4.77 -7.96 -25.25
C ALA A 26 3.26 -8.29 -25.18
N ASP A 27 2.61 -7.87 -24.10
CA ASP A 27 1.17 -8.06 -23.87
C ASP A 27 0.28 -7.01 -24.54
N ARG A 28 0.87 -6.10 -25.35
CA ARG A 28 0.16 -4.99 -26.04
C ARG A 28 -0.62 -4.07 -25.08
N VAL A 29 -0.13 -3.92 -23.85
CA VAL A 29 -0.70 -3.01 -22.87
C VAL A 29 -0.28 -1.57 -23.20
N ASN A 30 -1.27 -0.69 -23.31
CA ASN A 30 -1.02 0.74 -23.40
C ASN A 30 -0.75 1.31 -22.00
N VAL A 31 0.51 1.69 -21.76
CA VAL A 31 1.03 2.11 -20.44
C VAL A 31 0.35 3.39 -19.95
N ASP A 32 0.17 4.39 -20.82
CA ASP A 32 -0.49 5.64 -20.45
C ASP A 32 -1.95 5.42 -20.05
N ARG A 33 -2.65 4.58 -20.81
CA ARG A 33 -4.04 4.20 -20.50
C ARG A 33 -4.12 3.43 -19.18
N LEU A 34 -3.17 2.53 -18.92
CA LEU A 34 -3.12 1.79 -17.65
C LEU A 34 -2.88 2.75 -16.49
N ARG A 35 -1.91 3.65 -16.59
CA ARG A 35 -1.58 4.64 -15.55
C ARG A 35 -2.76 5.54 -15.23
N SER A 36 -3.48 6.01 -16.26
CA SER A 36 -4.71 6.80 -16.09
C SER A 36 -5.79 6.03 -15.32
N LYS A 37 -6.05 4.77 -15.69
CA LYS A 37 -7.02 3.91 -15.01
C LYS A 37 -6.65 3.63 -13.56
N LEU A 38 -5.37 3.36 -13.28
CA LEU A 38 -4.90 3.11 -11.92
C LEU A 38 -5.09 4.34 -11.02
N ARG A 39 -4.83 5.55 -11.54
CA ARG A 39 -5.06 6.80 -10.81
C ARG A 39 -6.54 7.06 -10.54
N GLN A 40 -7.40 6.82 -11.54
CA GLN A 40 -8.85 6.94 -11.39
C GLN A 40 -9.37 5.96 -10.33
N GLN A 41 -8.89 4.72 -10.36
CA GLN A 41 -9.30 3.70 -9.41
C GLN A 41 -8.80 4.00 -7.98
N ALA A 42 -7.55 4.44 -7.82
CA ALA A 42 -7.02 4.88 -6.53
C ALA A 42 -7.82 6.05 -5.96
N SER A 43 -8.24 6.99 -6.81
CA SER A 43 -9.10 8.12 -6.40
C SER A 43 -10.49 7.65 -6.00
N ALA A 44 -11.06 6.69 -6.72
CA ALA A 44 -12.36 6.09 -6.39
C ALA A 44 -12.33 5.35 -5.05
N TRP A 45 -11.26 4.60 -4.77
CA TRP A 45 -11.06 3.94 -3.48
C TRP A 45 -10.85 4.93 -2.34
N ALA A 46 -10.06 5.98 -2.55
CA ALA A 46 -9.88 7.04 -1.57
C ALA A 46 -11.19 7.79 -1.26
N ALA A 47 -12.08 7.92 -2.24
CA ALA A 47 -13.40 8.52 -2.06
C ALA A 47 -14.43 7.59 -1.38
N ASN A 48 -14.22 6.28 -1.45
CA ASN A 48 -15.14 5.27 -0.93
C ASN A 48 -14.68 4.65 0.40
N GLU A 49 -13.48 4.99 0.89
CA GLU A 49 -12.98 4.62 2.21
C GLU A 49 -13.60 5.53 3.29
N PRO A 50 -14.28 4.97 4.32
CA PRO A 50 -14.61 5.73 5.52
C PRO A 50 -13.29 6.02 6.26
N PHE A 51 -12.90 7.29 6.34
CA PHE A 51 -11.90 7.88 7.26
C PHE A 51 -11.27 6.90 8.27
N ALA A 52 -10.31 6.06 7.87
CA ALA A 52 -9.66 5.13 8.81
C ALA A 52 -8.14 5.12 8.74
N LEU A 53 -7.50 5.75 7.76
CA LEU A 53 -6.04 5.78 7.66
C LEU A 53 -5.49 7.14 7.23
N ARG A 54 -5.97 8.23 7.84
CA ARG A 54 -5.15 9.45 7.90
C ARG A 54 -4.08 9.24 8.99
N PRO A 55 -2.78 9.13 8.67
CA PRO A 55 -1.78 9.31 9.70
C PRO A 55 -1.88 10.77 10.15
N SER A 56 -2.41 10.95 11.36
CA SER A 56 -2.42 12.23 12.05
C SER A 56 -0.98 12.71 12.21
N ARG A 57 -0.52 13.55 11.27
CA ARG A 57 0.71 14.32 11.43
C ARG A 57 0.46 15.37 12.52
N GLY A 58 0.80 14.96 13.75
CA GLY A 58 1.33 15.77 14.84
C GLY A 58 0.50 16.96 15.34
N LEU A 59 -0.10 16.82 16.52
CA LEU A 59 0.42 17.41 17.76
C LEU A 59 -0.47 17.03 18.96
N GLY A 60 0.13 16.37 19.96
CA GLY A 60 -0.29 16.45 21.37
C GLY A 60 -1.39 15.50 21.87
N ALA A 61 -1.00 14.31 22.37
CA ALA A 61 -1.34 13.78 23.71
C ALA A 61 -1.05 12.26 23.78
N PRO A 62 -0.30 11.77 24.78
CA PRO A 62 0.04 10.35 24.91
C PRO A 62 -1.07 9.59 25.64
N HIS A 63 -1.94 8.91 24.90
CA HIS A 63 -2.72 7.81 25.47
C HIS A 63 -2.13 6.49 24.98
N ALA A 64 -1.15 6.00 25.73
CA ALA A 64 -0.64 4.64 25.57
C ALA A 64 -1.80 3.66 25.79
N VAL A 65 -2.26 3.02 24.71
CA VAL A 65 -3.18 1.88 24.82
C VAL A 65 -2.33 0.64 25.08
N THR A 66 -2.23 0.26 26.35
CA THR A 66 -1.63 -1.01 26.76
C THR A 66 -2.59 -2.13 26.36
N VAL A 67 -2.20 -2.94 25.38
CA VAL A 67 -2.94 -4.15 25.01
C VAL A 67 -2.45 -5.32 25.88
N THR A 68 -3.23 -5.68 26.89
CA THR A 68 -2.99 -6.89 27.69
C THR A 68 -3.42 -8.12 26.88
N VAL A 69 -2.45 -8.88 26.37
CA VAL A 69 -2.72 -10.14 25.66
C VAL A 69 -2.94 -11.25 26.69
N HIS A 70 -4.20 -11.66 26.90
CA HIS A 70 -4.52 -12.88 27.63
C HIS A 70 -4.21 -14.11 26.76
N ARG A 71 -3.09 -14.79 27.03
CA ARG A 71 -2.86 -16.15 26.51
C ARG A 71 -3.77 -17.14 27.25
N LYS A 72 -4.77 -17.69 26.56
CA LYS A 72 -5.50 -18.87 27.01
C LYS A 72 -4.63 -20.09 26.73
N GLN A 73 -4.06 -20.68 27.78
CA GLN A 73 -3.35 -21.95 27.69
C GLN A 73 -4.34 -23.07 27.31
N GLY A 74 -3.93 -23.92 26.37
CA GLY A 74 -4.66 -25.14 26.02
C GLY A 74 -4.63 -26.14 27.17
N GLN A 75 -5.80 -26.66 27.52
CA GLN A 75 -6.01 -27.99 28.09
C GLN A 75 -6.35 -28.89 26.88
N GLY A 76 -5.72 -30.03 26.66
CA GLY A 76 -5.53 -31.11 27.62
C GLY A 76 -6.38 -32.26 27.11
#